data_AF-A0A450WU12-F1
#
_entry.id   AF-A0A450WU12-F1
#
_cell.length_a   1.000
_cell.length_b   1.000
_cell.length_c   1.000
_cell.angle_alpha   90.00
_cell.angle_beta   90.00
_cell.angle_gamma   90.00
#
_symmetry.space_group_name_H-M   'P 1'
#
loop_
_entity.id
_entity.type
_entity.pdbx_description
1 polymer ?
#
loop_
_entity_poly.entity_id
_entity_poly.type
_entity_poly.pdbx_seq_one_letter_code
_entity_poly.pdbx_strand_id
1 'polypeptide(L)' 'MKDDPIVEEIRAYRSAHAARHGNDIDKIFAAIKESEKKYGGRLVNRDTRPIRTSARRHGTK' A
#
# COMPACT_ATOMS: atom_id res chain seq x y z
N MET A 1 -1.34 -3.26 -21.56
CA MET A 1 -0.28 -2.82 -20.63
C MET A 1 0.41 -4.08 -20.18
N LYS A 2 1.72 -4.18 -20.43
CA LYS A 2 2.46 -5.44 -20.50
C LYS A 2 2.44 -6.18 -19.16
N ASP A 3 2.19 -7.48 -19.23
CA ASP A 3 2.28 -8.45 -18.15
C ASP A 3 3.74 -8.53 -17.67
N ASP A 4 4.09 -7.66 -16.72
CA ASP A 4 5.39 -7.72 -16.05
C ASP A 4 5.31 -8.83 -14.99
N PRO A 5 6.19 -9.85 -15.05
CA PRO A 5 6.14 -10.97 -14.12
C PRO A 5 6.22 -10.55 -12.65
N ILE A 6 6.93 -9.45 -12.33
CA ILE A 6 7.01 -8.92 -10.96
C ILE A 6 5.67 -8.29 -10.55
N VAL A 7 5.02 -7.58 -11.48
CA VAL A 7 3.72 -6.94 -11.22
C VAL A 7 2.64 -7.99 -10.99
N GLU A 8 2.62 -9.06 -11.78
CA GLU A 8 1.67 -10.17 -11.62
C GLU A 8 1.88 -10.91 -10.30
N GLU A 9 3.13 -11.14 -9.89
CA GLU A 9 3.43 -11.70 -8.57
C GLU A 9 2.88 -10.81 -7.45
N ILE A 10 3.18 -9.50 -7.47
CA ILE A 10 2.68 -8.56 -6.47
C ILE A 10 1.14 -8.52 -6.45
N ARG A 11 0.49 -8.56 -7.62
CA ARG A 11 -0.97 -8.62 -7.74
C ARG A 11 -1.52 -9.88 -7.10
N ALA A 12 -0.94 -11.05 -7.40
CA ALA A 12 -1.36 -12.32 -6.83
C ALA A 12 -1.24 -12.32 -5.30
N TYR A 13 -0.12 -11.84 -4.74
CA TYR A 13 0.06 -11.74 -3.30
C TYR A 13 -0.94 -10.78 -2.64
N ARG A 14 -1.18 -9.61 -3.24
CA ARG A 14 -2.14 -8.64 -2.71
C ARG A 14 -3.56 -9.20 -2.71
N SER A 15 -3.97 -9.84 -3.80
CA SER A 15 -5.28 -10.47 -3.91
C SER A 15 -5.45 -11.60 -2.90
N ALA A 16 -4.44 -12.46 -2.74
CA ALA A 16 -4.47 -13.53 -1.75
C ALA A 16 -4.55 -12.99 -0.31
N HIS A 17 -3.82 -11.91 -0.01
CA HIS A 17 -3.87 -11.27 1.30
C HIS A 17 -5.24 -10.64 1.57
N ALA A 18 -5.80 -9.89 0.61
CA ALA A 18 -7.13 -9.28 0.73
C ALA A 18 -8.23 -10.35 0.89
N ALA A 19 -8.14 -11.45 0.15
CA ALA A 19 -9.09 -12.56 0.25
C ALA A 19 -9.13 -13.19 1.65
N ARG A 20 -7.98 -13.27 2.36
CA ARG A 20 -7.94 -13.75 3.76
C ARG A 20 -8.76 -12.88 4.71
N HIS A 21 -8.95 -11.62 4.37
CA HIS A 21 -9.74 -10.66 5.13
C HIS A 21 -11.12 -10.40 4.49
N GLY A 22 -11.53 -11.20 3.50
CA GLY A 22 -12.82 -11.04 2.82
C GLY A 22 -12.90 -9.79 1.94
N ASN A 23 -11.77 -9.27 1.48
CA ASN A 23 -11.65 -7.99 0.76
C ASN A 23 -12.21 -6.78 1.54
N ASP A 24 -12.26 -6.89 2.86
CA ASP A 24 -12.74 -5.86 3.77
C ASP A 24 -11.55 -5.00 4.24
N ILE A 25 -11.57 -3.72 3.87
CA ILE A 25 -10.48 -2.79 4.15
C ILE A 25 -10.28 -2.58 5.66
N ASP A 26 -11.37 -2.57 6.43
CA ASP A 26 -11.32 -2.32 7.86
C ASP A 26 -10.66 -3.51 8.58
N LYS A 27 -10.95 -4.74 8.13
CA LYS A 27 -10.30 -5.95 8.64
C LYS A 27 -8.83 -6.03 8.30
N ILE A 28 -8.44 -5.64 7.08
CA ILE A 28 -7.04 -5.57 6.67
C ILE A 28 -6.30 -4.55 7.55
N PHE A 29 -6.87 -3.37 7.74
CA PHE A 29 -6.30 -2.32 8.59
C PHE A 29 -6.13 -2.80 10.04
N ALA A 30 -7.17 -3.42 10.61
CA ALA A 30 -7.12 -3.97 11.96
C ALA A 30 -6.01 -5.02 12.11
N ALA A 31 -5.87 -5.93 11.15
CA ALA A 31 -4.81 -6.95 11.15
C ALA A 31 -3.40 -6.34 11.08
N ILE A 32 -3.22 -5.31 10.26
CA ILE A 32 -1.96 -4.56 10.19
C ILE A 32 -1.66 -3.91 11.54
N LYS A 33 -2.63 -3.23 12.16
CA LYS A 33 -2.46 -2.59 13.47
C LYS A 33 -2.15 -3.57 14.59
N GLU A 34 -2.74 -4.77 14.56
CA GLU A 34 -2.39 -5.83 15.49
C GLU A 34 -0.93 -6.28 15.31
N SER A 35 -0.49 -6.45 14.06
CA SER A 35 0.90 -6.82 13.75
C SER A 35 1.89 -5.74 14.18
N GLU A 36 1.55 -4.46 14.01
CA GLU A 36 2.37 -3.32 14.47
C GLU A 36 2.56 -3.37 15.99
N LYS A 37 1.49 -3.65 16.75
CA LYS A 37 1.58 -3.80 18.22
C LYS A 37 2.46 -4.99 18.60
N LYS A 38 2.27 -6.14 17.95
CA LYS A 38 3.03 -7.37 18.22
C LYS A 38 4.52 -7.20 17.97
N TYR A 39 4.89 -6.43 16.95
CA TYR A 39 6.27 -6.23 16.53
C TYR A 39 6.74 -4.78 16.72
N GLY A 40 6.22 -4.07 17.71
CA GLY A 40 6.46 -2.62 17.88
C GLY A 40 7.94 -2.22 17.92
N GLY A 41 8.82 -3.06 18.46
CA GLY A 41 10.27 -2.81 18.48
C GLY A 41 10.97 -2.92 17.11
N ARG A 42 10.28 -3.38 16.07
CA ARG A 42 10.77 -3.46 14.67
C ARG A 42 10.15 -2.42 13.75
N LEU A 43 9.21 -1.63 14.26
CA LEU A 43 8.54 -0.60 13.46
C LEU A 43 9.50 0.57 13.25
N VAL A 44 9.87 0.83 12.00
CA VAL A 44 10.69 1.98 11.62
C VAL A 44 9.80 3.04 10.99
N ASN A 45 9.60 4.15 11.72
CA ASN A 45 8.95 5.33 11.17
C ASN A 45 9.98 6.11 10.35
N ARG A 46 9.75 6.22 9.04
CA ARG A 46 10.53 7.07 8.15
C ARG A 46 9.73 8.33 7.88
N ASP A 47 10.28 9.48 8.22
CA ASP A 47 9.69 10.75 7.83
C ASP A 47 9.60 10.81 6.31
N THR A 48 8.40 11.00 5.79
CA THR A 48 8.23 11.22 4.36
C THR A 48 8.67 12.64 4.03
N ARG A 49 9.67 12.77 3.16
CA ARG A 49 10.02 14.08 2.61
C ARG A 49 8.79 14.58 1.85
N PRO A 50 8.29 15.81 2.10
CA PRO A 50 7.12 16.31 1.41
C PRO A 50 7.35 16.23 -0.10
N ILE A 51 6.49 15.47 -0.78
CA ILE A 51 6.49 15.38 -2.24
C ILE A 51 6.13 16.79 -2.72
N ARG A 52 7.06 17.45 -3.41
CA ARG A 52 6.75 18.69 -4.12
C ARG A 52 5.73 18.34 -5.19
N THR A 53 4.46 18.64 -4.95
CA THR A 53 3.43 18.59 -5.99
C THR A 53 3.92 19.44 -7.15
N SER A 54 4.18 18.82 -8.30
CA SER A 54 4.40 19.56 -9.54
C SER A 54 3.10 20.29 -9.87
N ALA A 55 3.16 21.62 -9.90
CA ALA A 55 2.02 22.43 -10.33
C ALA A 55 1.62 21.97 -11.75
N ARG A 56 0.45 21.34 -11.88
CA ARG A 56 -0.15 21.06 -13.18
C ARG A 56 -0.38 22.41 -13.86
N ARG A 57 0.40 22.73 -14.89
CA ARG A 57 0.10 23.81 -15.82
C ARG A 57 -1.16 23.39 -16.58
N HIS A 58 -2.33 23.83 -16.12
CA HIS A 58 -3.53 23.80 -16.95
C HIS A 58 -3.31 24.81 -18.08
N GLY A 59 -2.95 24.31 -19.26
CA GLY A 59 -3.02 25.09 -20.49
C GLY A 59 -4.47 25.34 -20.82
N THR A 60 -4.92 26.58 -20.68
CA THR A 60 -6.12 27.11 -21.31
C THR A 60 -5.85 27.24 -22.81
N LYS A 61 -6.72 26.62 -23.62
CA LYS A 61 -6.99 27.06 -25.01
C LYS A 61 -8.36 27.71 -25.02
#